data_AF-A0A4R3L9P5-F1
#
_entry.id   AF-A0A4R3L9P5-F1
#
_cell.length_a   1.000
_cell.length_b   1.000
_cell.length_c   1.000
_cell.angle_alpha   90.00
_cell.angle_beta   90.00
_cell.angle_gamma   90.00
#
_symmetry.space_group_name_H-M   'P 1'
#
loop_
_entity.id
_entity.type
_entity.pdbx_description
1 polymer ?
#
loop_
_entity_poly.entity_id
_entity_poly.type
_entity_poly.pdbx_seq_one_letter_code
_entity_poly.pdbx_strand_id
1 'polypeptide(L)'
;MKMGELIPSLKCSNVNIEHAQPEKMTQPQLQLLFKIFHSILVYGNQESPEEKEQIQRYKNSYLRKRVLCTWRRIRPHRYPIAHGKPQEKVLAYQRIFKDMKDLIMRYFQEEFGDKQIHMNAFTIRVFIWNQVLITERMKKGKETGDWSELLEMVDLLIEYEQLDI
;
A
#
# COMPACT_ATOMS: atom_id res chain seq x y z
N MET A 1 -17.11 -7.71 -0.73
CA MET A 1 -15.92 -7.63 0.14
C MET A 1 -16.10 -6.46 1.10
N LYS A 2 -15.95 -6.66 2.42
CA LYS A 2 -16.07 -5.58 3.42
C LYS A 2 -14.72 -4.87 3.55
N MET A 3 -14.71 -3.55 3.74
CA MET A 3 -13.46 -2.77 3.82
C MET A 3 -12.56 -3.20 5.00
N GLY A 4 -13.15 -3.65 6.10
CA GLY A 4 -12.41 -4.23 7.24
C GLY A 4 -11.76 -5.60 6.98
N GLU A 5 -12.07 -6.27 5.87
CA GLU A 5 -11.33 -7.48 5.43
C GLU A 5 -10.01 -7.13 4.74
N LEU A 6 -9.98 -5.97 4.06
CA LEU A 6 -8.80 -5.43 3.37
C LEU A 6 -7.90 -4.61 4.30
N ILE A 7 -8.49 -4.02 5.35
CA ILE A 7 -7.79 -3.20 6.35
C ILE A 7 -8.16 -3.76 7.73
N PRO A 8 -7.42 -4.77 8.24
CA PRO A 8 -7.75 -5.44 9.50
C PRO A 8 -7.85 -4.50 10.70
N SER A 9 -7.10 -3.39 10.72
CA SER A 9 -7.16 -2.35 11.74
C SER A 9 -8.52 -1.62 11.81
N LEU A 10 -9.36 -1.71 10.77
CA LEU A 10 -10.73 -1.17 10.79
C LEU A 10 -11.75 -2.06 11.49
N LYS A 11 -11.42 -3.32 11.80
CA LYS A 11 -12.34 -4.17 12.57
C LYS A 11 -12.49 -3.71 14.03
N CYS A 12 -11.51 -2.97 14.55
CA CYS A 12 -11.45 -2.56 15.95
C CYS A 12 -11.92 -1.13 16.19
N SER A 13 -11.83 -0.27 15.17
CA SER A 13 -12.55 1.00 15.19
C SER A 13 -14.00 0.67 14.90
N ASN A 14 -14.94 0.99 15.80
CA ASN A 14 -16.39 0.76 15.67
C ASN A 14 -17.05 1.53 14.48
N VAL A 15 -16.32 1.75 13.40
CA VAL A 15 -16.75 2.39 12.16
C VAL A 15 -17.42 1.31 11.32
N ASN A 16 -18.72 1.14 11.54
CA ASN A 16 -19.57 0.34 10.69
C ASN A 16 -19.73 1.08 9.35
N ILE A 17 -18.82 0.86 8.38
CA ILE A 17 -18.99 1.40 7.03
C ILE A 17 -20.09 0.59 6.35
N GLU A 18 -21.33 1.08 6.42
CA GLU A 18 -22.44 0.49 5.69
C GLU A 18 -22.18 0.55 4.18
N HIS A 19 -21.95 -0.63 3.60
CA HIS A 19 -22.16 -1.02 2.19
C HIS A 19 -22.00 0.03 1.08
N ALA A 20 -20.86 0.73 1.04
CA ALA A 20 -20.33 1.21 -0.24
C ALA A 20 -19.46 0.09 -0.83
N GLN A 21 -19.71 -0.33 -2.08
CA GLN A 21 -18.73 -1.12 -2.83
C GLN A 21 -17.44 -0.30 -2.92
N PRO A 22 -16.37 -0.63 -2.17
CA PRO A 22 -15.18 0.23 -2.05
C PRO A 22 -14.53 0.52 -3.41
N GLU A 23 -14.67 -0.43 -4.31
CA GLU A 23 -14.23 -0.47 -5.70
C GLU A 23 -14.96 0.57 -6.59
N LYS A 24 -16.11 1.10 -6.13
CA LYS A 24 -16.85 2.18 -6.80
C LYS A 24 -16.53 3.58 -6.25
N MET A 25 -15.70 3.68 -5.22
CA MET A 25 -15.31 4.99 -4.69
C MET A 25 -14.37 5.70 -5.67
N THR A 26 -14.59 7.00 -5.87
CA THR A 26 -13.68 7.82 -6.67
C THR A 26 -12.33 7.94 -5.96
N GLN A 27 -11.25 8.20 -6.72
CA GLN A 27 -9.91 8.35 -6.15
C GLN A 27 -9.84 9.41 -5.03
N PRO A 28 -10.50 10.59 -5.13
CA PRO A 28 -10.58 11.55 -4.03
C PRO A 28 -11.29 11.02 -2.78
N GLN A 29 -12.37 10.25 -2.95
CA GLN A 29 -13.09 9.64 -1.83
C GLN A 29 -12.23 8.62 -1.10
N LEU A 30 -11.49 7.79 -1.84
CA LEU A 30 -10.54 6.84 -1.27
C LEU A 30 -9.40 7.53 -0.54
N GLN A 31 -8.85 8.61 -1.10
CA GLN A 31 -7.80 9.40 -0.43
C GLN A 31 -8.32 10.00 0.88
N LEU A 32 -9.54 10.55 0.88
CA LEU A 32 -10.16 11.10 2.07
C LEU A 32 -10.36 10.01 3.14
N LEU A 33 -10.86 8.85 2.73
CA LEU A 33 -11.08 7.72 3.61
C LEU A 33 -9.77 7.19 4.21
N PHE A 34 -8.71 7.06 3.41
CA PHE A 34 -7.39 6.70 3.92
C PHE A 34 -6.84 7.77 4.86
N LYS A 35 -7.03 9.06 4.60
CA LYS A 35 -6.62 10.14 5.52
C LYS A 35 -7.36 10.05 6.86
N ILE A 36 -8.66 9.81 6.84
CA ILE A 36 -9.48 9.65 8.05
C ILE A 36 -9.03 8.42 8.85
N PHE A 37 -8.80 7.28 8.19
CA PHE A 37 -8.34 6.09 8.89
C PHE A 37 -6.92 6.20 9.39
N HIS A 38 -6.05 6.84 8.62
CA HIS A 38 -4.70 7.12 9.04
C HIS A 38 -4.69 7.97 10.31
N SER A 39 -5.52 9.02 10.41
CA SER A 39 -5.59 9.82 11.64
C SER A 39 -6.15 9.00 12.82
N ILE A 40 -7.21 8.21 12.61
CA ILE A 40 -7.78 7.38 13.69
C ILE A 40 -6.76 6.35 14.22
N LEU A 41 -6.03 5.68 13.31
CA LEU A 41 -5.17 4.56 13.65
C LEU A 41 -3.79 5.00 14.14
N VAL A 42 -3.20 6.05 13.56
CA VAL A 42 -1.88 6.54 13.97
C VAL A 42 -1.94 7.20 15.35
N TYR A 43 -3.01 7.93 15.66
CA TYR A 43 -3.17 8.64 16.94
C TYR A 43 -3.86 7.81 18.04
N GLY A 44 -4.31 6.58 17.77
CA GLY A 44 -4.82 5.67 18.79
C GLY A 44 -3.71 5.19 19.73
N ASN A 45 -3.86 5.39 21.05
CA ASN A 45 -2.78 5.13 22.02
C ASN A 45 -2.50 3.65 22.35
N GLN A 46 -3.35 2.70 21.92
CA GLN A 46 -3.16 1.27 22.21
C GLN A 46 -3.18 0.45 20.92
N GLU A 47 -2.17 -0.43 20.77
CA GLU A 47 -2.12 -1.44 19.71
C GLU A 47 -3.11 -2.56 19.99
N SER A 48 -3.98 -2.86 19.04
CA SER A 48 -4.89 -4.01 19.15
C SER A 48 -4.14 -5.35 18.99
N PRO A 49 -4.69 -6.48 19.45
CA PRO A 49 -4.11 -7.81 19.19
C PRO A 49 -3.88 -8.10 17.69
N GLU A 50 -4.84 -7.70 16.84
CA GLU A 50 -4.77 -7.85 15.39
C GLU A 50 -3.65 -7.00 14.80
N GLU A 51 -3.49 -5.76 15.29
CA GLU A 51 -2.42 -4.87 14.89
C GLU A 51 -1.05 -5.43 15.29
N LYS A 52 -0.92 -5.99 16.49
CA LYS A 52 0.33 -6.66 16.93
C LYS A 52 0.68 -7.84 16.03
N GLU A 53 -0.30 -8.63 15.64
CA GLU A 53 -0.11 -9.75 14.71
C GLU A 53 0.36 -9.24 13.33
N GLN A 54 -0.23 -8.17 12.81
CA GLN A 54 0.22 -7.55 11.56
C GLN A 54 1.65 -6.99 11.65
N ILE A 55 1.98 -6.30 12.74
CA ILE A 55 3.34 -5.80 13.00
C ILE A 55 4.33 -6.97 13.06
N GLN A 56 3.95 -8.08 13.68
CA GLN A 56 4.81 -9.25 13.79
C GLN A 56 5.00 -9.94 12.43
N ARG A 57 3.93 -10.08 11.63
CA ARG A 57 4.02 -10.55 10.24
C ARG A 57 4.94 -9.66 9.41
N TYR A 58 4.73 -8.34 9.48
CA TYR A 58 5.58 -7.37 8.80
C TYR A 58 7.06 -7.55 9.16
N LYS A 59 7.38 -7.66 10.46
CA LYS A 59 8.75 -7.87 10.96
C LYS A 59 9.40 -9.12 10.37
N ASN A 60 8.64 -10.19 10.23
CA ASN A 60 9.15 -11.51 9.83
C ASN A 60 9.09 -11.77 8.31
N SER A 61 8.33 -11.00 7.53
CA SER A 61 8.21 -11.22 6.10
C SER A 61 9.55 -11.00 5.36
N TYR A 62 9.99 -12.05 4.65
CA TYR A 62 11.16 -12.01 3.77
C TYR A 62 10.85 -11.26 2.48
N LEU A 63 9.66 -11.46 1.91
CA LEU A 63 9.22 -10.78 0.69
C LEU A 63 9.16 -9.26 0.89
N ARG A 64 8.65 -8.82 2.04
CA ARG A 64 8.68 -7.41 2.47
C ARG A 64 10.09 -6.81 2.36
N LYS A 65 11.09 -7.47 2.96
CA LYS A 65 12.50 -7.01 2.93
C LYS A 65 13.04 -6.98 1.50
N ARG A 66 12.69 -7.97 0.67
CA ARG A 66 13.08 -8.00 -0.75
C ARG A 66 12.45 -6.89 -1.56
N VAL A 67 11.18 -6.55 -1.33
CA VAL A 67 10.49 -5.44 -2.01
C VAL A 67 11.24 -4.14 -1.74
N LEU A 68 11.47 -3.81 -0.46
CA LEU A 68 12.18 -2.59 -0.08
C LEU A 68 13.64 -2.56 -0.57
N CYS A 69 14.34 -3.69 -0.52
CA CYS A 69 15.69 -3.79 -1.05
C CYS A 69 15.71 -3.55 -2.57
N THR A 70 14.77 -4.15 -3.29
CA THR A 70 14.63 -3.99 -4.74
C THR A 70 14.29 -2.55 -5.10
N TRP A 71 13.33 -1.94 -4.39
CA TRP A 71 12.97 -0.53 -4.53
C TRP A 71 14.19 0.39 -4.39
N ARG A 72 14.92 0.28 -3.28
CA ARG A 72 16.11 1.10 -3.02
C ARG A 72 17.21 0.90 -4.05
N ARG A 73 17.32 -0.30 -4.63
CA ARG A 73 18.29 -0.60 -5.69
C ARG A 73 17.93 0.08 -7.00
N ILE A 74 16.67 0.01 -7.42
CA ILE A 74 16.26 0.49 -8.75
C ILE A 74 15.88 1.98 -8.77
N ARG A 75 15.38 2.51 -7.65
CA ARG A 75 14.95 3.90 -7.53
C ARG A 75 16.06 4.87 -7.97
N PRO A 76 17.26 4.90 -7.38
CA PRO A 76 18.27 5.91 -7.72
C PRO A 76 18.65 5.96 -9.20
N HIS A 77 18.54 4.84 -9.92
CA HIS A 77 18.89 4.73 -11.34
C HIS A 77 17.79 5.19 -12.30
N ARG A 78 16.54 5.28 -11.83
CA ARG A 78 15.37 5.60 -12.67
C ARG A 78 14.58 6.83 -12.18
N TYR A 79 14.82 7.24 -10.94
CA TYR A 79 14.24 8.44 -10.31
C TYR A 79 14.91 9.80 -10.62
N PRO A 80 16.06 9.91 -11.35
CA PRO A 80 16.53 11.23 -11.81
C PRO A 80 15.52 11.98 -12.70
N ILE A 81 14.42 11.32 -13.07
CA ILE A 81 13.26 11.86 -13.82
C ILE A 81 12.31 12.66 -12.90
N ALA A 82 12.63 12.87 -11.61
CA ALA A 82 11.81 13.65 -10.66
C ALA A 82 11.59 15.13 -11.04
N HIS A 83 12.29 15.64 -12.05
CA HIS A 83 12.07 16.98 -12.64
C HIS A 83 11.57 16.94 -14.10
N GLY A 84 11.22 15.76 -14.60
CA GLY A 84 10.69 15.55 -15.95
C GLY A 84 9.20 15.86 -16.05
N LYS A 85 8.66 15.82 -17.27
CA LYS A 85 7.22 15.98 -17.50
C LYS A 85 6.44 14.85 -16.82
N PRO A 86 5.18 15.04 -16.38
CA PRO A 86 4.38 14.00 -15.74
C PRO A 86 4.36 12.67 -16.49
N GLN A 87 4.31 12.69 -17.83
CA GLN A 87 4.36 11.50 -18.68
C GLN A 87 5.69 10.72 -18.59
N GLU A 88 6.82 11.41 -18.46
CA GLU A 88 8.13 10.77 -18.32
C GLU A 88 8.23 10.05 -16.97
N LYS A 89 7.66 10.66 -15.92
CA LYS A 89 7.54 10.06 -14.59
C LYS A 89 6.67 8.81 -14.62
N VAL A 90 5.51 8.87 -15.28
CA VAL A 90 4.62 7.71 -15.48
C VAL A 90 5.34 6.57 -16.19
N LEU A 91 6.04 6.84 -17.30
CA LEU A 91 6.79 5.80 -18.04
C LEU A 91 7.91 5.18 -17.21
N ALA A 92 8.61 5.98 -16.41
CA ALA A 92 9.64 5.49 -15.50
C ALA A 92 9.05 4.56 -14.43
N TYR A 93 7.94 4.97 -13.82
CA TYR A 93 7.19 4.20 -12.84
C TYR A 93 6.61 2.91 -13.41
N GLN A 94 6.11 2.94 -14.64
CA GLN A 94 5.59 1.75 -15.31
C GLN A 94 6.68 0.70 -15.49
N ARG A 95 7.89 1.12 -15.92
CA ARG A 95 9.05 0.22 -16.04
C ARG A 95 9.49 -0.33 -14.69
N ILE A 96 9.54 0.52 -13.66
CA ILE A 96 9.87 0.09 -12.29
C ILE A 96 8.85 -0.93 -11.78
N PHE A 97 7.56 -0.63 -11.92
CA PHE A 97 6.49 -1.51 -11.49
C PHE A 97 6.56 -2.85 -12.22
N LYS A 98 6.79 -2.86 -13.53
CA LYS A 98 6.99 -4.10 -14.30
C LYS A 98 8.12 -4.97 -13.74
N ASP A 99 9.25 -4.38 -13.35
CA ASP A 99 10.39 -5.11 -12.78
C ASP A 99 10.11 -5.64 -11.36
N MET A 100 9.19 -4.99 -10.64
CA MET A 100 8.82 -5.36 -9.26
C MET A 100 7.52 -6.18 -9.17
N LYS A 101 6.73 -6.26 -10.26
CA LYS A 101 5.35 -6.77 -10.29
C LYS A 101 5.28 -8.12 -9.61
N ASP A 102 6.00 -9.11 -10.11
CA ASP A 102 5.98 -10.48 -9.56
C ASP A 102 6.31 -10.54 -8.07
N LEU A 103 7.23 -9.70 -7.60
CA LEU A 103 7.63 -9.67 -6.21
C LEU A 103 6.53 -9.06 -5.32
N ILE A 104 5.91 -7.97 -5.78
CA ILE A 104 4.77 -7.33 -5.11
C ILE A 104 3.56 -8.28 -5.11
N MET A 105 3.28 -8.94 -6.23
CA MET A 105 2.20 -9.92 -6.36
C MET A 105 2.36 -11.09 -5.40
N ARG A 106 3.57 -11.67 -5.30
CA ARG A 106 3.85 -12.74 -4.33
C ARG A 106 3.71 -12.26 -2.89
N TYR A 107 4.16 -11.04 -2.59
CA TYR A 107 4.01 -10.49 -1.24
C TYR A 107 2.54 -10.24 -0.90
N PHE A 108 1.75 -9.77 -1.86
CA PHE A 108 0.31 -9.64 -1.70
C PHE A 108 -0.37 -10.99 -1.44
N GLN A 109 0.00 -12.03 -2.19
CA GLN A 109 -0.51 -13.39 -1.98
C GLN A 109 -0.09 -13.99 -0.63
N GLU A 110 1.10 -13.68 -0.11
CA GLU A 110 1.51 -14.09 1.24
C GLU A 110 0.60 -13.50 2.32
N GLU A 111 0.14 -12.25 2.14
CA GLU A 111 -0.69 -11.53 3.13
C GLU A 111 -2.19 -11.82 3.00
N PHE A 112 -2.67 -12.12 1.78
CA PHE A 112 -4.10 -12.21 1.47
C PHE A 112 -4.53 -13.49 0.75
N GLY A 113 -3.61 -14.41 0.42
CA GLY A 113 -3.90 -15.61 -0.37
C GLY A 113 -5.02 -16.48 0.22
N ASP A 114 -5.02 -16.67 1.54
CA ASP A 114 -6.04 -17.47 2.24
C ASP A 114 -7.41 -16.80 2.30
N LYS A 115 -7.50 -15.50 1.96
CA LYS A 115 -8.72 -14.70 2.05
C LYS A 115 -9.46 -14.57 0.73
N GLN A 116 -8.99 -15.24 -0.33
CA GLN A 116 -9.56 -15.17 -1.69
C GLN A 116 -9.69 -13.74 -2.22
N ILE A 117 -8.83 -12.83 -1.77
CA ILE A 117 -8.82 -11.44 -2.25
C ILE A 117 -8.06 -11.40 -3.56
N HIS A 118 -8.76 -11.02 -4.63
CA HIS A 118 -8.12 -10.79 -5.93
C HIS A 118 -7.37 -9.46 -5.93
N MET A 119 -6.23 -9.47 -6.62
CA MET A 119 -5.44 -8.27 -6.80
C MET A 119 -6.02 -7.45 -7.94
N ASN A 120 -6.32 -6.19 -7.65
CA ASN A 120 -6.77 -5.18 -8.58
C ASN A 120 -6.21 -3.82 -8.12
N ALA A 121 -6.50 -2.75 -8.87
CA ALA A 121 -5.91 -1.44 -8.63
C ALA A 121 -6.22 -0.92 -7.22
N PHE A 122 -7.43 -1.24 -6.73
CA PHE A 122 -7.84 -0.89 -5.40
C PHE A 122 -7.13 -1.73 -4.32
N THR A 123 -7.08 -3.05 -4.45
CA THR A 123 -6.51 -3.91 -3.41
C THR A 123 -5.00 -3.80 -3.30
N ILE A 124 -4.27 -3.58 -4.41
CA ILE A 124 -2.82 -3.31 -4.36
C ILE A 124 -2.53 -1.97 -3.70
N ARG A 125 -3.34 -0.94 -3.98
CA ARG A 125 -3.22 0.37 -3.32
C ARG A 125 -3.43 0.26 -1.80
N VAL A 126 -4.50 -0.42 -1.38
CA VAL A 126 -4.78 -0.67 0.05
C VAL A 126 -3.63 -1.45 0.68
N PHE A 127 -3.12 -2.48 0.00
CA PHE A 127 -2.02 -3.28 0.49
C PHE A 127 -0.76 -2.45 0.76
N ILE A 128 -0.34 -1.61 -0.19
CA ILE A 128 0.84 -0.76 -0.04
C ILE A 128 0.60 0.30 1.05
N TRP A 129 -0.59 0.89 1.10
CA TRP A 129 -0.97 1.85 2.15
C TRP A 129 -0.93 1.22 3.55
N ASN A 130 -1.36 -0.04 3.71
CA ASN A 130 -1.23 -0.75 4.99
C ASN A 130 0.25 -0.89 5.41
N GLN A 131 1.18 -1.05 4.47
CA GLN A 131 2.61 -1.10 4.79
C GLN A 131 3.12 0.25 5.31
N VAL A 132 2.66 1.36 4.71
CA VAL A 132 2.95 2.73 5.19
C VAL A 132 2.50 2.87 6.65
N LEU A 133 1.24 2.54 6.95
CA LEU A 133 0.70 2.61 8.31
C LEU A 133 1.49 1.79 9.33
N ILE A 134 1.79 0.52 8.99
CA ILE A 134 2.53 -0.37 9.90
C ILE A 134 3.92 0.24 10.21
N THR A 135 4.61 0.76 9.20
CA THR A 135 5.94 1.36 9.42
C THR A 135 5.92 2.66 10.21
N GLU A 136 4.88 3.48 10.05
CA GLU A 136 4.68 4.69 10.85
C GLU A 136 4.43 4.36 12.32
N ARG A 137 3.55 3.38 12.60
CA ARG A 137 3.29 2.89 13.96
C ARG A 137 4.57 2.37 14.61
N MET A 138 5.38 1.66 13.85
CA MET A 138 6.70 1.17 14.29
C MET A 138 7.79 2.26 14.34
N LYS A 139 7.49 3.51 13.99
CA LYS A 139 8.45 4.64 13.89
C LYS A 139 9.66 4.33 13.00
N LYS A 140 9.44 3.59 11.91
CA LYS A 140 10.48 3.20 10.93
C LYS A 140 10.57 4.20 9.79
N GLY A 141 10.90 5.46 10.09
CA GLY A 141 10.82 6.59 9.14
C GLY A 141 11.46 6.35 7.76
N LYS A 142 12.60 5.64 7.69
CA LYS A 142 13.20 5.27 6.39
C LYS A 142 12.33 4.29 5.59
N GLU A 143 11.81 3.24 6.22
CA GLU A 143 10.93 2.29 5.53
C GLU A 143 9.58 2.93 5.20
N THR A 144 9.07 3.81 6.06
CA THR A 144 7.90 4.64 5.77
C THR A 144 8.09 5.44 4.50
N GLY A 145 9.21 6.16 4.35
CA GLY A 145 9.51 6.91 3.14
C GLY A 145 9.52 6.02 1.89
N ASP A 146 10.18 4.87 1.95
CA ASP A 146 10.23 3.93 0.82
C ASP A 146 8.83 3.41 0.43
N TRP A 147 7.98 3.07 1.40
CA TRP A 147 6.61 2.63 1.12
C TRP A 147 5.72 3.75 0.60
N SER A 148 5.86 4.97 1.12
CA SER A 148 5.12 6.13 0.65
C SER A 148 5.44 6.46 -0.81
N GLU A 149 6.69 6.33 -1.22
CA GLU A 149 7.08 6.50 -2.63
C GLU A 149 6.54 5.38 -3.52
N LEU A 150 6.50 4.13 -3.03
CA LEU A 150 5.84 3.02 -3.73
C LEU A 150 4.33 3.27 -3.86
N LEU A 151 3.69 3.84 -2.84
CA LEU A 151 2.28 4.21 -2.90
C LEU A 151 2.03 5.33 -3.92
N GLU A 152 2.88 6.35 -3.94
CA GLU A 152 2.84 7.42 -4.95
C GLU A 152 2.98 6.85 -6.36
N MET A 153 3.89 5.89 -6.55
CA MET A 153 4.07 5.20 -7.82
C MET A 153 2.79 4.48 -8.26
N VAL A 154 2.17 3.70 -7.35
CA VAL A 154 0.92 2.99 -7.64
C VAL A 154 -0.21 3.96 -7.95
N ASP A 155 -0.38 5.01 -7.14
CA ASP A 155 -1.43 6.02 -7.33
C ASP A 155 -1.31 6.71 -8.69
N LEU A 156 -0.08 7.07 -9.11
CA LEU A 156 0.16 7.69 -10.40
C LEU A 156 -0.11 6.72 -11.57
N LEU A 157 0.25 5.43 -11.45
CA LEU A 157 -0.04 4.45 -12.50
C LEU A 157 -1.54 4.17 -12.62
N ILE A 158 -2.30 4.22 -11.53
CA ILE A 158 -3.77 4.10 -11.55
C ILE A 158 -4.39 5.32 -12.24
N GLU A 159 -3.97 6.52 -11.87
CA GLU A 159 -4.50 7.78 -12.44
C GLU A 159 -4.34 7.84 -13.97
N TYR A 160 -3.26 7.29 -14.50
CA TYR A 160 -2.96 7.27 -15.94
C TYR A 160 -3.33 5.95 -16.64
N GLU A 161 -4.05 5.05 -15.96
CA GLU A 161 -4.46 3.74 -16.49
C GLU A 161 -3.28 2.89 -17.02
N GLN A 162 -2.10 3.05 -16.42
CA GLN A 162 -0.87 2.33 -16.79
C GLN A 162 -0.51 1.19 -15.82
N LEU A 163 -1.37 0.91 -14.83
CA LEU A 163 -1.18 -0.19 -13.89
C LEU A 163 -1.66 -1.51 -14.51
N ASP A 164 -0.71 -2.30 -15.02
CA ASP A 164 -0.95 -3.64 -15.56
C ASP A 164 -0.87 -4.68 -14.44
N ILE A 165 -2.00 -5.22 -13.99
CA ILE A 165 -2.15 -6.20 -12.90
C ILE A 165 -3.20 -7.26 -13.23
#